data_AF-A0A521T0X3-F1
#
_entry.id   AF-A0A521T0X3-F1
#
_cell.length_a   1.000
_cell.length_b   1.000
_cell.length_c   1.000
_cell.angle_alpha   90.00
_cell.angle_beta   90.00
_cell.angle_gamma   90.00
#
_symmetry.space_group_name_H-M   'P 1'
#
loop_
_entity.id
_entity.type
_entity.pdbx_description
1 polymer ?
#
loop_
_entity_poly.entity_id
_entity_poly.type
_entity_poly.pdbx_seq_one_letter_code
_entity_poly.pdbx_strand_id
1 'polypeptide(L)'
;MTPTNATTVETILVAQTTPGAEIAARLGLKPQRPLALVMGGAADLSAEDGARLARQVHEGLGPALQVAGAAVIDGGTDAGIMGMLNAALGRIGFSGPYIGVAPAGVTYLPGELPNEDTYPFGLNHTHIVQVEGQEFGDEREPMFSLAAYLASGQRSLGILVNGGKGTQKEALENVRQGREVVVLRGSGRLADEIAAALDAPQQARPDIRQLITLGRFTPFDLRNPPNFLLDYLARKLAA
;
A
#
# COMPACT_ATOMS: atom_id res chain seq x y z
N MET A 1 16.98 15.23 -28.04
CA MET A 1 15.85 14.34 -27.69
C MET A 1 15.08 15.04 -26.58
N THR A 2 13.91 15.57 -26.90
CA THR A 2 13.00 16.19 -25.93
C THR A 2 12.40 15.07 -25.07
N PRO A 3 12.38 15.15 -23.74
CA PRO A 3 11.70 14.16 -22.94
C PRO A 3 10.21 14.16 -23.28
N THR A 4 9.74 12.98 -23.65
CA THR A 4 8.39 12.59 -23.99
C THR A 4 7.41 12.94 -22.87
N ASN A 5 6.35 13.68 -23.23
CA ASN A 5 5.08 13.89 -22.53
C ASN A 5 5.06 13.62 -21.02
N ALA A 6 5.13 14.69 -20.22
CA ALA A 6 4.69 14.66 -18.84
C ALA A 6 3.18 14.34 -18.82
N THR A 7 2.83 13.08 -18.59
CA THR A 7 1.47 12.71 -18.21
C THR A 7 1.16 13.50 -16.94
N THR A 8 0.23 14.44 -17.00
CA THR A 8 -0.15 15.25 -15.85
C THR A 8 -0.80 14.31 -14.83
N VAL A 9 -0.12 14.10 -13.69
CA VAL A 9 -0.66 13.29 -12.59
C VAL A 9 -1.84 14.05 -11.98
N GLU A 10 -3.00 13.40 -11.88
CA GLU A 10 -4.19 14.04 -11.32
C GLU A 10 -4.03 14.18 -9.81
N THR A 11 -4.00 15.41 -9.32
CA THR A 11 -3.73 15.71 -7.92
C THR A 11 -4.86 16.50 -7.30
N ILE A 12 -5.29 16.10 -6.10
CA ILE A 12 -6.28 16.85 -5.30
C ILE A 12 -5.82 17.03 -3.85
N LEU A 13 -6.20 18.16 -3.26
CA LEU A 13 -6.17 18.39 -1.81
C LEU A 13 -7.56 18.17 -1.21
N VAL A 14 -7.62 17.46 -0.08
CA VAL A 14 -8.86 17.10 0.64
C VAL A 14 -8.69 17.26 2.15
N ALA A 15 -9.80 17.45 2.87
CA ALA A 15 -9.80 17.44 4.34
C ALA A 15 -9.72 15.99 4.87
N GLN A 16 -9.30 15.80 6.12
CA GLN A 16 -9.27 14.47 6.77
C GLN A 16 -10.66 13.81 6.84
N THR A 17 -11.73 14.60 6.79
CA THR A 17 -13.11 14.11 6.86
C THR A 17 -13.75 13.88 5.49
N THR A 18 -13.03 14.15 4.39
CA THR A 18 -13.58 14.01 3.03
C THR A 18 -13.91 12.53 2.74
N PRO A 19 -15.17 12.19 2.42
CA PRO A 19 -15.56 10.80 2.16
C PRO A 19 -14.90 10.23 0.89
N GLY A 20 -14.60 8.94 0.89
CA GLY A 20 -13.97 8.25 -0.24
C GLY A 20 -14.74 8.33 -1.56
N ALA A 21 -16.07 8.41 -1.51
CA ALA A 21 -16.90 8.59 -2.69
C ALA A 21 -16.69 9.96 -3.36
N GLU A 22 -16.49 11.01 -2.56
CA GLU A 22 -16.19 12.36 -3.05
C GLU A 22 -14.79 12.43 -3.65
N ILE A 23 -13.80 11.82 -2.97
CA ILE A 23 -12.42 11.69 -3.47
C ILE A 23 -12.42 10.99 -4.83
N ALA A 24 -13.12 9.86 -4.94
CA ALA A 24 -13.22 9.12 -6.20
C ALA A 24 -13.92 9.92 -7.30
N ALA A 25 -14.98 10.66 -6.98
CA ALA A 25 -15.68 11.49 -7.95
C ALA A 25 -14.79 12.62 -8.49
N ARG A 26 -14.00 13.26 -7.61
CA ARG A 26 -13.04 14.32 -8.00
C ARG A 26 -11.91 13.80 -8.88
N LEU A 27 -11.52 12.53 -8.72
CA LEU A 27 -10.49 11.84 -9.52
C LEU A 27 -11.05 11.05 -10.72
N GLY A 28 -12.35 11.14 -11.01
CA GLY A 28 -12.97 10.35 -12.08
C GLY A 28 -12.90 8.82 -11.88
N LEU A 29 -12.66 8.34 -10.65
CA LEU A 29 -12.49 6.93 -10.33
C LEU A 29 -13.84 6.23 -10.16
N LYS A 30 -14.00 5.11 -10.87
CA LYS A 30 -15.19 4.26 -10.77
C LYS A 30 -15.02 3.19 -9.68
N PRO A 31 -16.09 2.89 -8.90
CA PRO A 31 -16.07 1.82 -7.90
C PRO A 31 -16.17 0.44 -8.57
N GLN A 32 -16.29 -0.61 -7.72
CA GLN A 32 -16.42 -2.01 -8.11
C GLN A 32 -15.18 -2.54 -8.83
N ARG A 33 -14.00 -2.33 -8.25
CA ARG A 33 -12.73 -2.88 -8.73
C ARG A 33 -12.04 -3.72 -7.66
N PRO A 34 -11.34 -4.81 -8.03
CA PRO A 34 -10.39 -5.44 -7.11
C PRO A 34 -9.42 -4.39 -6.56
N LEU A 35 -9.09 -4.47 -5.27
CA LEU A 35 -8.29 -3.45 -4.61
C LEU A 35 -7.18 -4.05 -3.75
N ALA A 36 -5.98 -3.50 -3.88
CA ALA A 36 -4.86 -3.75 -2.98
C ALA A 36 -4.47 -2.47 -2.26
N LEU A 37 -4.45 -2.52 -0.94
CA LEU A 37 -3.89 -1.46 -0.09
C LEU A 37 -2.51 -1.93 0.40
N VAL A 38 -1.45 -1.28 -0.05
CA VAL A 38 -0.07 -1.62 0.31
C VAL A 38 0.38 -0.72 1.45
N MET A 39 0.75 -1.34 2.57
CA MET A 39 1.08 -0.65 3.80
C MET A 39 2.40 -1.15 4.38
N GLY A 40 3.11 -0.27 5.08
CA GLY A 40 4.35 -0.60 5.75
C GLY A 40 5.54 0.22 5.30
N GLY A 41 6.73 -0.39 5.36
CA GLY A 41 7.99 0.30 5.12
C GLY A 41 9.08 -0.63 4.63
N ALA A 42 10.31 -0.13 4.61
CA ALA A 42 11.51 -0.94 4.36
C ALA A 42 12.66 -0.57 5.32
N ALA A 43 12.34 0.10 6.43
CA ALA A 43 13.33 0.51 7.42
C ALA A 43 13.95 -0.71 8.11
N ASP A 44 15.22 -0.59 8.47
CA ASP A 44 16.00 -1.60 9.21
C ASP A 44 16.14 -2.96 8.51
N LEU A 45 15.88 -3.04 7.22
CA LEU A 45 16.16 -4.23 6.42
C LEU A 45 17.67 -4.37 6.18
N SER A 46 18.16 -5.60 6.28
CA SER A 46 19.50 -5.92 5.76
C SER A 46 19.54 -5.70 4.25
N ALA A 47 20.74 -5.51 3.67
CA ALA A 47 20.88 -5.37 2.23
C ALA A 47 20.37 -6.62 1.47
N GLU A 48 20.54 -7.81 2.04
CA GLU A 48 20.05 -9.05 1.46
C GLU A 48 18.52 -9.13 1.48
N ASP A 49 17.90 -8.82 2.63
CA ASP A 49 16.45 -8.86 2.77
C ASP A 49 15.78 -7.76 1.95
N GLY A 50 16.41 -6.58 1.87
CA GLY A 50 15.99 -5.50 0.99
C GLY A 50 16.01 -5.91 -0.49
N ALA A 51 17.07 -6.59 -0.94
CA ALA A 51 17.15 -7.11 -2.31
C ALA A 51 16.09 -8.20 -2.58
N ARG A 52 15.85 -9.07 -1.60
CA ARG A 52 14.82 -10.12 -1.68
C ARG A 52 13.42 -9.52 -1.78
N LEU A 53 13.12 -8.52 -0.95
CA LEU A 53 11.86 -7.79 -1.00
C LEU A 53 11.69 -7.06 -2.34
N ALA A 54 12.70 -6.33 -2.80
CA ALA A 54 12.65 -5.63 -4.09
C ALA A 54 12.35 -6.61 -5.25
N ARG A 55 13.00 -7.78 -5.25
CA ARG A 55 12.72 -8.83 -6.23
C ARG A 55 11.26 -9.30 -6.17
N GLN A 56 10.74 -9.54 -4.97
CA GLN A 56 9.34 -9.95 -4.78
C GLN A 56 8.35 -8.89 -5.24
N VAL A 57 8.67 -7.62 -5.04
CA VAL A 57 7.85 -6.50 -5.49
C VAL A 57 7.86 -6.40 -7.01
N HIS A 58 9.04 -6.49 -7.63
CA HIS A 58 9.24 -6.36 -9.08
C HIS A 58 8.70 -7.54 -9.89
N GLU A 59 8.93 -8.76 -9.42
CA GLU A 59 8.62 -10.00 -10.17
C GLU A 59 7.33 -10.67 -9.70
N GLY A 60 6.83 -10.32 -8.51
CA GLY A 60 5.65 -10.94 -7.90
C GLY A 60 4.49 -9.96 -7.76
N LEU A 61 4.61 -9.01 -6.83
CA LEU A 61 3.52 -8.10 -6.45
C LEU A 61 3.03 -7.24 -7.62
N GLY A 62 3.90 -6.45 -8.26
CA GLY A 62 3.53 -5.57 -9.36
C GLY A 62 2.80 -6.32 -10.51
N PRO A 63 3.36 -7.41 -11.04
CA PRO A 63 2.69 -8.26 -12.01
C PRO A 63 1.34 -8.81 -11.54
N ALA A 64 1.20 -9.20 -10.27
CA ALA A 64 -0.08 -9.68 -9.74
C ALA A 64 -1.18 -8.62 -9.80
N LEU A 65 -0.83 -7.38 -9.41
CA LEU A 65 -1.74 -6.23 -9.43
C LEU A 65 -2.18 -5.91 -10.87
N GLN A 66 -1.25 -6.00 -11.83
CA GLN A 66 -1.53 -5.83 -13.25
C GLN A 66 -2.48 -6.91 -13.78
N VAL A 67 -2.20 -8.19 -13.49
CA VAL A 67 -3.04 -9.32 -13.92
C VAL A 67 -4.45 -9.21 -13.34
N ALA A 68 -4.57 -8.78 -12.08
CA ALA A 68 -5.86 -8.61 -11.41
C ALA A 68 -6.65 -7.38 -11.91
N GLY A 69 -6.03 -6.47 -12.67
CA GLY A 69 -6.64 -5.19 -13.03
C GLY A 69 -7.04 -4.38 -11.80
N ALA A 70 -6.28 -4.50 -10.71
CA ALA A 70 -6.63 -3.93 -9.41
C ALA A 70 -6.45 -2.41 -9.39
N ALA A 71 -7.22 -1.74 -8.54
CA ALA A 71 -6.84 -0.44 -8.01
C ALA A 71 -5.81 -0.65 -6.87
N VAL A 72 -4.80 0.21 -6.82
CA VAL A 72 -3.72 0.14 -5.84
C VAL A 72 -3.71 1.45 -5.06
N ILE A 73 -3.73 1.35 -3.73
CA ILE A 73 -3.61 2.49 -2.83
C ILE A 73 -2.40 2.25 -1.91
N ASP A 74 -1.54 3.25 -1.76
CA ASP A 74 -0.47 3.27 -0.76
C ASP A 74 -0.26 4.69 -0.18
N GLY A 75 0.76 4.83 0.67
CA GLY A 75 1.14 6.10 1.31
C GLY A 75 1.84 7.12 0.40
N GLY A 76 1.94 6.87 -0.90
CA GLY A 76 2.36 7.81 -1.94
C GLY A 76 3.84 8.17 -2.01
N THR A 77 4.59 8.05 -0.92
CA THR A 77 5.99 8.51 -0.85
C THR A 77 6.97 7.68 -1.69
N ASP A 78 8.01 8.31 -2.26
CA ASP A 78 9.09 7.61 -2.96
C ASP A 78 10.13 7.07 -1.98
N ALA A 79 9.67 6.28 -1.00
CA ALA A 79 10.50 5.71 0.04
C ALA A 79 10.04 4.30 0.41
N GLY A 80 11.00 3.48 0.85
CA GLY A 80 10.74 2.13 1.31
C GLY A 80 9.94 1.27 0.32
N ILE A 81 8.90 0.59 0.81
CA ILE A 81 8.06 -0.30 0.00
C ILE A 81 7.25 0.49 -1.06
N MET A 82 6.84 1.72 -0.78
CA MET A 82 6.14 2.58 -1.75
C MET A 82 7.06 2.93 -2.91
N GLY A 83 8.32 3.32 -2.64
CA GLY A 83 9.32 3.54 -3.70
C GLY A 83 9.60 2.29 -4.54
N MET A 84 9.70 1.10 -3.91
CA MET A 84 9.86 -0.17 -4.63
C MET A 84 8.65 -0.49 -5.52
N LEU A 85 7.44 -0.28 -5.00
CA LEU A 85 6.20 -0.52 -5.76
C LEU A 85 6.07 0.48 -6.91
N ASN A 86 6.35 1.74 -6.65
CA ASN A 86 6.39 2.80 -7.64
C ASN A 86 7.32 2.45 -8.81
N ALA A 87 8.54 1.99 -8.52
CA ALA A 87 9.47 1.52 -9.55
C ALA A 87 8.97 0.28 -10.31
N ALA A 88 8.38 -0.69 -9.60
CA ALA A 88 7.83 -1.90 -10.20
C ALA A 88 6.71 -1.61 -11.19
N LEU A 89 5.73 -0.80 -10.77
CA LEU A 89 4.55 -0.44 -11.56
C LEU A 89 4.93 0.44 -12.75
N GLY A 90 5.89 1.36 -12.57
CA GLY A 90 6.45 2.15 -13.68
C GLY A 90 7.13 1.28 -14.74
N ARG A 91 7.94 0.29 -14.32
CA ARG A 91 8.65 -0.62 -15.24
C ARG A 91 7.72 -1.44 -16.12
N ILE A 92 6.57 -1.87 -15.59
CA ILE A 92 5.61 -2.70 -16.33
C ILE A 92 4.55 -1.89 -17.06
N GLY A 93 4.55 -0.56 -16.95
CA GLY A 93 3.52 0.31 -17.52
C GLY A 93 2.15 -0.01 -16.96
N PHE A 94 2.04 -0.04 -15.62
CA PHE A 94 0.81 -0.42 -14.93
C PHE A 94 -0.41 0.36 -15.43
N SER A 95 -1.47 -0.35 -15.80
CA SER A 95 -2.64 0.23 -16.46
C SER A 95 -3.81 0.54 -15.52
N GLY A 96 -3.74 0.11 -14.26
CA GLY A 96 -4.79 0.33 -13.26
C GLY A 96 -4.63 1.67 -12.53
N PRO A 97 -5.65 2.10 -11.76
CA PRO A 97 -5.50 3.21 -10.84
C PRO A 97 -4.42 2.89 -9.79
N TYR A 98 -3.34 3.64 -9.79
CA TYR A 98 -2.34 3.65 -8.73
C TYR A 98 -2.37 5.00 -8.01
N ILE A 99 -2.79 4.99 -6.75
CA ILE A 99 -3.23 6.16 -6.00
C ILE A 99 -2.34 6.30 -4.76
N GLY A 100 -1.57 7.39 -4.70
CA GLY A 100 -0.80 7.75 -3.51
C GLY A 100 -1.63 8.67 -2.62
N VAL A 101 -1.78 8.33 -1.34
CA VAL A 101 -2.54 9.15 -0.37
C VAL A 101 -1.63 9.50 0.80
N ALA A 102 -1.38 10.79 1.04
CA ALA A 102 -0.48 11.23 2.11
C ALA A 102 -0.82 12.64 2.63
N PRO A 103 -0.37 13.03 3.83
CA PRO A 103 -0.62 14.36 4.37
C PRO A 103 0.21 15.44 3.65
N ALA A 104 -0.44 16.56 3.34
CA ALA A 104 0.17 17.68 2.64
C ALA A 104 1.34 18.33 3.42
N GLY A 105 1.30 18.31 4.76
CA GLY A 105 2.34 18.94 5.59
C GLY A 105 3.67 18.19 5.63
N VAL A 106 3.68 16.90 5.26
CA VAL A 106 4.90 16.05 5.29
C VAL A 106 5.26 15.46 3.92
N THR A 107 4.56 15.87 2.85
CA THR A 107 4.81 15.40 1.50
C THR A 107 4.77 16.53 0.47
N TYR A 108 5.51 16.38 -0.62
CA TYR A 108 5.51 17.34 -1.74
C TYR A 108 5.34 16.63 -3.08
N LEU A 109 4.74 17.34 -4.04
CA LEU A 109 4.37 16.79 -5.34
C LEU A 109 5.56 16.68 -6.28
N PRO A 110 5.49 15.81 -7.31
CA PRO A 110 6.51 15.75 -8.34
C PRO A 110 6.75 17.12 -9.01
N GLY A 111 8.00 17.60 -8.97
CA GLY A 111 8.39 18.89 -9.54
C GLY A 111 8.32 20.07 -8.55
N GLU A 112 7.82 19.87 -7.33
CA GLU A 112 7.94 20.84 -6.26
C GLU A 112 9.31 20.76 -5.58
N LEU A 113 9.72 21.85 -4.93
CA LEU A 113 10.94 21.87 -4.12
C LEU A 113 10.66 21.23 -2.76
N PRO A 114 11.62 20.47 -2.21
CA PRO A 114 11.47 19.90 -0.88
C PRO A 114 11.42 21.02 0.16
N ASN A 115 10.53 20.86 1.14
CA ASN A 115 10.60 21.57 2.42
C ASN A 115 11.35 20.69 3.44
N GLU A 116 11.84 21.30 4.53
CA GLU A 116 12.48 20.54 5.62
C GLU A 116 11.55 19.42 6.11
N ASP A 117 12.11 18.21 6.29
CA ASP A 117 11.42 17.01 6.78
C ASP A 117 10.21 16.53 5.94
N THR A 118 10.14 16.90 4.66
CA THR A 118 9.10 16.41 3.72
C THR A 118 9.60 15.30 2.79
N TYR A 119 8.68 14.45 2.35
CA TYR A 119 8.95 13.30 1.49
C TYR A 119 8.32 13.48 0.10
N PRO A 120 9.04 13.18 -1.01
CA PRO A 120 8.47 13.26 -2.35
C PRO A 120 7.40 12.19 -2.56
N PHE A 121 6.37 12.50 -3.35
CA PHE A 121 5.56 11.45 -3.97
C PHE A 121 6.31 10.70 -5.06
N GLY A 122 5.99 9.41 -5.24
CA GLY A 122 6.50 8.59 -6.35
C GLY A 122 5.99 9.05 -7.71
N LEU A 123 6.84 8.97 -8.73
CA LEU A 123 6.57 9.49 -10.08
C LEU A 123 5.57 8.69 -10.93
N ASN A 124 5.27 7.44 -10.56
CA ASN A 124 4.41 6.54 -11.34
C ASN A 124 2.97 6.45 -10.81
N HIS A 125 2.62 7.21 -9.78
CA HIS A 125 1.23 7.35 -9.36
C HIS A 125 0.41 7.97 -10.49
N THR A 126 -0.74 7.37 -10.75
CA THR A 126 -1.72 7.91 -11.70
C THR A 126 -2.55 9.03 -11.08
N HIS A 127 -2.79 8.95 -9.76
CA HIS A 127 -3.53 9.94 -9.00
C HIS A 127 -2.83 10.18 -7.66
N ILE A 128 -2.86 11.42 -7.17
CA ILE A 128 -2.33 11.81 -5.86
C ILE A 128 -3.45 12.48 -5.06
N VAL A 129 -3.63 12.04 -3.82
CA VAL A 129 -4.51 12.66 -2.84
C VAL A 129 -3.65 13.19 -1.70
N GLN A 130 -3.46 14.51 -1.68
CA GLN A 130 -2.94 15.17 -0.50
C GLN A 130 -4.09 15.39 0.49
N VAL A 131 -3.86 15.01 1.75
CA VAL A 131 -4.81 15.20 2.84
C VAL A 131 -4.32 16.34 3.73
N GLU A 132 -5.20 17.24 4.15
CA GLU A 132 -4.89 18.24 5.16
C GLU A 132 -4.38 17.55 6.44
N GLY A 133 -3.12 17.79 6.80
CA GLY A 133 -2.46 17.10 7.91
C GLY A 133 -0.99 17.47 8.00
N GLN A 134 -0.40 17.22 9.16
CA GLN A 134 0.98 17.58 9.49
C GLN A 134 1.82 16.36 9.91
N GLU A 135 1.22 15.17 9.99
CA GLU A 135 1.93 13.95 10.33
C GLU A 135 1.35 12.72 9.59
N PHE A 136 2.20 11.73 9.34
CA PHE A 136 1.76 10.46 8.79
C PHE A 136 0.73 9.79 9.71
N GLY A 137 -0.41 9.41 9.13
CA GLY A 137 -1.57 8.86 9.81
C GLY A 137 -2.79 9.78 9.79
N ASP A 138 -2.63 11.07 9.47
CA ASP A 138 -3.71 12.04 9.22
C ASP A 138 -4.54 11.67 7.98
N GLU A 139 -3.90 11.03 6.99
CA GLU A 139 -4.49 10.60 5.74
C GLU A 139 -5.32 9.32 5.85
N ARG A 140 -5.26 8.63 6.99
CA ARG A 140 -5.74 7.25 7.13
C ARG A 140 -7.26 7.14 6.98
N GLU A 141 -8.04 8.03 7.59
CA GLU A 141 -9.50 7.99 7.44
C GLU A 141 -9.95 8.16 5.98
N PRO A 142 -9.54 9.20 5.23
CA PRO A 142 -9.96 9.36 3.84
C PRO A 142 -9.37 8.27 2.93
N MET A 143 -8.13 7.81 3.17
CA MET A 143 -7.51 6.70 2.42
C MET A 143 -8.34 5.42 2.52
N PHE A 144 -8.73 5.06 3.73
CA PHE A 144 -9.48 3.83 3.97
C PHE A 144 -10.96 3.95 3.57
N SER A 145 -11.53 5.15 3.62
CA SER A 145 -12.84 5.47 3.06
C SER A 145 -12.84 5.32 1.53
N LEU A 146 -11.81 5.84 0.85
CA LEU A 146 -11.61 5.67 -0.59
C LEU A 146 -11.46 4.19 -0.96
N ALA A 147 -10.62 3.46 -0.21
CA ALA A 147 -10.42 2.02 -0.44
C ALA A 147 -11.72 1.22 -0.32
N ALA A 148 -12.59 1.56 0.63
CA ALA A 148 -13.89 0.90 0.79
C ALA A 148 -14.82 1.20 -0.40
N TYR A 149 -14.86 2.47 -0.83
CA TYR A 149 -15.68 2.90 -1.96
C TYR A 149 -15.24 2.25 -3.29
N LEU A 150 -13.94 2.25 -3.59
CA LEU A 150 -13.42 1.69 -4.84
C LEU A 150 -13.63 0.17 -4.91
N ALA A 151 -13.45 -0.54 -3.81
CA ALA A 151 -13.64 -1.98 -3.76
C ALA A 151 -15.11 -2.36 -3.94
N SER A 152 -16.05 -1.67 -3.28
CA SER A 152 -17.51 -1.89 -3.29
C SER A 152 -17.99 -3.18 -3.99
N GLY A 153 -18.09 -4.27 -3.22
CA GLY A 153 -18.57 -5.57 -3.71
C GLY A 153 -17.52 -6.43 -4.43
N GLN A 154 -16.30 -5.96 -4.61
CA GLN A 154 -15.16 -6.72 -5.15
C GLN A 154 -14.17 -7.13 -4.06
N ARG A 155 -13.21 -7.98 -4.44
CA ARG A 155 -12.11 -8.42 -3.56
C ARG A 155 -11.24 -7.23 -3.15
N SER A 156 -10.91 -7.15 -1.86
CA SER A 156 -10.04 -6.11 -1.32
C SER A 156 -9.07 -6.72 -0.31
N LEU A 157 -7.77 -6.48 -0.52
CA LEU A 157 -6.68 -7.01 0.30
C LEU A 157 -5.84 -5.88 0.88
N GLY A 158 -5.40 -6.06 2.13
CA GLY A 158 -4.24 -5.36 2.66
C GLY A 158 -2.98 -6.16 2.36
N ILE A 159 -1.88 -5.50 2.01
CA ILE A 159 -0.56 -6.10 1.83
C ILE A 159 0.39 -5.40 2.80
N LEU A 160 0.86 -6.14 3.80
CA LEU A 160 1.67 -5.60 4.89
C LEU A 160 3.12 -6.05 4.72
N VAL A 161 4.01 -5.08 4.62
CA VAL A 161 5.45 -5.28 4.43
C VAL A 161 6.21 -4.53 5.52
N ASN A 162 7.07 -5.22 6.26
CA ASN A 162 7.80 -4.65 7.38
C ASN A 162 6.79 -3.98 8.34
N GLY A 163 7.06 -2.77 8.83
CA GLY A 163 6.09 -1.89 9.46
C GLY A 163 6.42 -1.55 10.90
N GLY A 164 5.86 -0.42 11.34
CA GLY A 164 5.96 0.06 12.71
C GLY A 164 4.59 0.30 13.33
N LYS A 165 4.54 1.18 14.34
CA LYS A 165 3.29 1.53 15.03
C LYS A 165 2.23 2.12 14.08
N GLY A 166 2.64 2.92 13.09
CA GLY A 166 1.72 3.43 12.06
C GLY A 166 1.07 2.30 11.27
N THR A 167 1.89 1.38 10.76
CA THR A 167 1.43 0.18 10.03
C THR A 167 0.51 -0.71 10.86
N GLN A 168 0.72 -0.80 12.18
CA GLN A 168 -0.18 -1.55 13.07
C GLN A 168 -1.58 -0.92 13.13
N LYS A 169 -1.67 0.42 13.09
CA LYS A 169 -2.97 1.12 13.01
C LYS A 169 -3.66 0.86 11.67
N GLU A 170 -2.91 0.81 10.57
CA GLU A 170 -3.43 0.48 9.24
C GLU A 170 -3.89 -0.97 9.14
N ALA A 171 -3.13 -1.90 9.75
CA ALA A 171 -3.53 -3.30 9.86
C ALA A 171 -4.87 -3.42 10.61
N LEU A 172 -5.03 -2.70 11.73
CA LEU A 172 -6.29 -2.67 12.46
C LEU A 172 -7.45 -2.10 11.62
N GLU A 173 -7.19 -1.10 10.79
CA GLU A 173 -8.23 -0.54 9.92
C GLU A 173 -8.63 -1.51 8.79
N ASN A 174 -7.69 -2.30 8.25
CA ASN A 174 -8.02 -3.40 7.36
C ASN A 174 -8.91 -4.45 8.06
N VAL A 175 -8.60 -4.79 9.31
CA VAL A 175 -9.41 -5.70 10.12
C VAL A 175 -10.83 -5.16 10.32
N ARG A 176 -10.98 -3.87 10.66
CA ARG A 176 -12.29 -3.22 10.83
C ARG A 176 -13.13 -3.25 9.57
N GLN A 177 -12.50 -3.13 8.40
CA GLN A 177 -13.17 -3.20 7.11
C GLN A 177 -13.30 -4.64 6.58
N GLY A 178 -12.97 -5.63 7.40
CA GLY A 178 -13.08 -7.04 7.04
C GLY A 178 -12.17 -7.47 5.88
N ARG A 179 -11.09 -6.72 5.60
CA ARG A 179 -10.10 -7.08 4.58
C ARG A 179 -9.17 -8.17 5.11
N GLU A 180 -8.83 -9.11 4.23
CA GLU A 180 -7.71 -10.01 4.50
C GLU A 180 -6.40 -9.22 4.36
N VAL A 181 -5.45 -9.45 5.26
CA VAL A 181 -4.11 -8.85 5.22
C VAL A 181 -3.09 -9.94 4.89
N VAL A 182 -2.47 -9.83 3.71
CA VAL A 182 -1.34 -10.67 3.31
C VAL A 182 -0.07 -10.07 3.91
N VAL A 183 0.61 -10.84 4.75
CA VAL A 183 1.79 -10.40 5.50
C VAL A 183 3.02 -10.97 4.84
N LEU A 184 3.94 -10.13 4.37
CA LEU A 184 5.18 -10.59 3.74
C LEU A 184 6.19 -11.00 4.82
N ARG A 185 6.19 -12.28 5.20
CA ARG A 185 7.13 -12.87 6.16
C ARG A 185 8.56 -12.81 5.62
N GLY A 186 9.49 -12.42 6.47
CA GLY A 186 10.89 -12.13 6.14
C GLY A 186 11.13 -10.68 5.73
N SER A 187 10.12 -9.80 5.83
CA SER A 187 10.29 -8.36 5.59
C SER A 187 10.58 -7.54 6.86
N GLY A 188 10.71 -8.20 8.01
CA GLY A 188 11.10 -7.57 9.27
C GLY A 188 9.93 -7.00 10.09
N ARG A 189 10.28 -6.55 11.31
CA ARG A 189 9.44 -5.74 12.22
C ARG A 189 8.00 -6.28 12.33
N LEU A 190 6.99 -5.43 12.14
CA LEU A 190 5.59 -5.81 12.39
C LEU A 190 5.14 -7.01 11.55
N ALA A 191 5.59 -7.13 10.29
CA ALA A 191 5.25 -8.27 9.46
C ALA A 191 5.71 -9.59 10.09
N ASP A 192 6.94 -9.63 10.59
CA ASP A 192 7.48 -10.83 11.23
C ASP A 192 6.91 -11.05 12.63
N GLU A 193 6.59 -9.99 13.37
CA GLU A 193 5.86 -10.09 14.64
C GLU A 193 4.48 -10.75 14.45
N ILE A 194 3.71 -10.32 13.43
CA ILE A 194 2.41 -10.92 13.10
C ILE A 194 2.60 -12.35 12.61
N ALA A 195 3.55 -12.59 11.71
CA ALA A 195 3.80 -13.93 11.19
C ALA A 195 4.19 -14.92 12.28
N ALA A 196 5.03 -14.53 13.24
CA ALA A 196 5.39 -15.34 14.39
C ALA A 196 4.22 -15.52 15.36
N ALA A 197 3.39 -14.48 15.55
CA ALA A 197 2.19 -14.57 16.37
C ALA A 197 1.14 -15.54 15.79
N LEU A 198 1.05 -15.68 14.47
CA LEU A 198 0.18 -16.68 13.84
C LEU A 198 0.67 -18.11 14.09
N ASP A 199 1.98 -18.32 14.16
CA ASP A 199 2.58 -19.63 14.44
C ASP A 199 2.51 -19.97 15.95
N ALA A 200 2.66 -18.97 16.83
CA ALA A 200 2.66 -19.14 18.29
C ALA A 200 1.92 -18.00 19.03
N PRO A 201 0.57 -17.95 18.98
CA PRO A 201 -0.23 -16.85 19.53
C PRO A 201 0.01 -16.56 21.02
N GLN A 202 0.31 -17.60 21.80
CA GLN A 202 0.58 -17.54 23.24
C GLN A 202 1.88 -16.79 23.59
N GLN A 203 2.81 -16.67 22.64
CA GLN A 203 4.06 -15.92 22.81
C GLN A 203 3.94 -14.47 22.30
N ALA A 204 2.87 -14.17 21.56
CA ALA A 204 2.63 -12.84 21.03
C ALA A 204 2.29 -11.83 22.13
N ARG A 205 2.77 -10.60 21.92
CA ARG A 205 2.41 -9.42 22.72
C ARG A 205 0.87 -9.22 22.70
N PRO A 206 0.22 -8.76 23.78
CA PRO A 206 -1.24 -8.78 23.89
C PRO A 206 -1.98 -8.06 22.75
N ASP A 207 -1.45 -6.93 22.29
CA ASP A 207 -2.02 -6.13 21.20
C ASP A 207 -1.91 -6.83 19.84
N ILE A 208 -0.78 -7.49 19.55
CA ILE A 208 -0.63 -8.31 18.33
C ILE A 208 -1.53 -9.55 18.39
N ARG A 209 -1.63 -10.21 19.55
CA ARG A 209 -2.54 -11.34 19.75
C ARG A 209 -3.98 -10.93 19.48
N GLN A 210 -4.41 -9.78 20.00
CA GLN A 210 -5.75 -9.28 19.76
C GLN A 210 -5.97 -8.97 18.28
N LEU A 211 -4.98 -8.35 17.62
CA LEU A 211 -5.03 -8.03 16.20
C LEU A 211 -5.25 -9.30 15.35
N ILE A 212 -4.42 -10.34 15.53
CA ILE A 212 -4.55 -11.60 14.76
C ILE A 212 -5.81 -12.40 15.11
N THR A 213 -6.39 -12.18 16.29
CA THR A 213 -7.64 -12.83 16.69
C THR A 213 -8.84 -12.19 16.00
N LEU A 214 -8.83 -10.86 15.82
CA LEU A 214 -9.92 -10.12 15.21
C LEU A 214 -9.85 -10.11 13.68
N GLY A 215 -8.64 -10.23 13.13
CA GLY A 215 -8.37 -10.10 11.70
C GLY A 215 -8.10 -11.40 10.97
N ARG A 216 -8.15 -11.34 9.64
CA ARG A 216 -7.67 -12.42 8.77
C ARG A 216 -6.30 -12.05 8.23
N PHE A 217 -5.25 -12.68 8.77
CA PHE A 217 -3.88 -12.50 8.31
C PHE A 217 -3.39 -13.77 7.64
N THR A 218 -2.75 -13.65 6.48
CA THR A 218 -2.13 -14.78 5.78
C THR A 218 -0.66 -14.48 5.52
N PRO A 219 0.27 -15.23 6.12
CA PRO A 219 1.69 -15.02 5.89
C PRO A 219 2.09 -15.55 4.51
N PHE A 220 2.89 -14.77 3.79
CA PHE A 220 3.57 -15.18 2.57
C PHE A 220 5.08 -15.03 2.77
N ASP A 221 5.82 -16.12 2.61
CA ASP A 221 7.27 -16.13 2.83
C ASP A 221 8.04 -15.56 1.62
N LEU A 222 8.84 -14.51 1.83
CA LEU A 222 9.66 -13.89 0.78
C LEU A 222 10.76 -14.81 0.23
N ARG A 223 11.02 -15.95 0.85
CA ARG A 223 11.92 -16.98 0.33
C ARG A 223 11.31 -17.78 -0.82
N ASN A 224 9.98 -17.76 -0.96
CA ASN A 224 9.32 -18.40 -2.09
C ASN A 224 9.72 -17.72 -3.41
N PRO A 225 9.72 -18.43 -4.55
CA PRO A 225 9.92 -17.79 -5.85
C PRO A 225 8.85 -16.71 -6.14
N PRO A 226 9.19 -15.57 -6.77
CA PRO A 226 8.23 -14.47 -6.97
C PRO A 226 6.96 -14.82 -7.75
N ASN A 227 7.02 -15.80 -8.66
CA ASN A 227 5.83 -16.28 -9.37
C ASN A 227 4.78 -16.89 -8.41
N PHE A 228 5.18 -17.39 -7.24
CA PHE A 228 4.23 -17.86 -6.24
C PHE A 228 3.44 -16.70 -5.63
N LEU A 229 4.09 -15.54 -5.40
CA LEU A 229 3.42 -14.34 -4.90
C LEU A 229 2.45 -13.80 -5.95
N LEU A 230 2.89 -13.79 -7.22
CA LEU A 230 2.06 -13.44 -8.36
C LEU A 230 0.80 -14.29 -8.40
N ASP A 231 0.94 -15.60 -8.52
CA ASP A 231 -0.17 -16.54 -8.65
C ASP A 231 -1.10 -16.51 -7.43
N TYR A 232 -0.54 -16.29 -6.23
CA TYR A 232 -1.31 -16.16 -5.01
C TYR A 232 -2.18 -14.90 -5.02
N LEU A 233 -1.58 -13.72 -5.23
CA LEU A 233 -2.29 -12.45 -5.18
C LEU A 233 -3.27 -12.29 -6.35
N ALA A 234 -2.88 -12.70 -7.56
CA ALA A 234 -3.75 -12.63 -8.73
C ALA A 234 -5.03 -13.46 -8.52
N ARG A 235 -4.92 -14.67 -7.94
CA ARG A 235 -6.09 -15.49 -7.59
C ARG A 235 -6.94 -14.90 -6.47
N LYS A 236 -6.31 -14.26 -5.47
CA LYS A 236 -7.01 -13.64 -4.34
C LYS A 236 -7.76 -12.36 -4.73
N LEU A 237 -7.28 -11.65 -5.74
CA LEU A 237 -7.89 -10.43 -6.27
C LEU A 237 -8.84 -10.70 -7.44
N ALA A 238 -8.77 -11.87 -8.09
CA ALA A 238 -9.75 -12.27 -9.08
C ALA A 238 -11.15 -12.42 -8.46
N ALA A 239 -12.17 -11.95 -9.19
CA ALA A 239 -13.58 -12.02 -8.80
C ALA A 239 -14.10 -13.46 -8.73
#